data_AF-A0A941NUR7-F1
#
_entry.id   AF-A0A941NUR7-F1
#
_cell.length_a   1.000
_cell.length_b   1.000
_cell.length_c   1.000
_cell.angle_alpha   90.00
_cell.angle_beta   90.00
_cell.angle_gamma   90.00
#
_symmetry.space_group_name_H-M   'P 1'
#
loop_
_entity.id
_entity.type
_entity.pdbx_description
1 polymer ?
#
loop_
_entity_poly.entity_id
_entity_poly.type
_entity_poly.pdbx_seq_one_letter_code
_entity_poly.pdbx_strand_id
1 'polypeptide(L)'
;MTDLTNDTIPKLPIEEAQHYIEIVEKATLNFRGQADELENAIGMLMIGRIYGWKVLVIVHNKRTIKKYEEILGINIREMFPPEGPLAHRSLGYKVASTFSNFWKVVSGDIKIEKRREISLE
;
A
#
# COMPACT_ATOMS: atom_id res chain seq x y z
N MET A 1 13.54 -18.78 9.38
CA MET A 1 14.13 -17.61 8.71
C MET A 1 13.88 -17.76 7.22
N THR A 2 13.03 -16.93 6.63
CA THR A 2 12.88 -16.86 5.18
C THR A 2 14.20 -16.33 4.62
N ASP A 3 14.78 -17.00 3.64
CA ASP A 3 16.04 -16.58 3.03
C ASP A 3 15.82 -15.22 2.30
N LEU A 4 16.30 -14.13 2.92
CA LEU A 4 16.06 -12.75 2.49
C LEU A 4 16.97 -12.32 1.33
N THR A 5 17.83 -13.21 0.84
CA THR A 5 18.93 -12.87 -0.09
C THR A 5 18.49 -12.57 -1.52
N ASN A 6 17.24 -12.86 -1.91
CA ASN A 6 16.73 -12.70 -3.28
C ASN A 6 15.53 -11.75 -3.45
N ASP A 7 15.07 -11.09 -2.39
CA ASP A 7 13.96 -10.13 -2.50
C ASP A 7 14.46 -8.85 -3.19
N THR A 8 14.13 -8.69 -4.47
CA THR A 8 14.51 -7.52 -5.27
C THR A 8 13.29 -6.67 -5.61
N ILE A 9 13.43 -5.35 -5.46
CA ILE A 9 12.45 -4.41 -6.01
C ILE A 9 12.85 -4.23 -7.48
N PRO A 10 11.97 -4.58 -8.45
CA PRO A 10 12.26 -4.39 -9.85
C PRO A 10 12.53 -2.92 -10.13
N LYS A 11 13.54 -2.64 -10.95
CA LYS A 11 13.80 -1.28 -11.43
C LYS A 11 12.63 -0.83 -12.29
N LEU A 12 12.13 0.37 -12.04
CA LEU A 12 11.12 0.96 -12.89
C LEU A 12 11.73 1.37 -14.23
N PRO A 13 11.06 1.08 -15.36
CA PRO A 13 11.34 1.74 -16.62
C PRO A 13 11.28 3.26 -16.48
N ILE A 14 12.04 3.99 -17.29
CA ILE A 14 12.14 5.47 -17.21
C ILE A 14 10.75 6.12 -17.37
N GLU A 15 9.96 5.67 -18.33
CA GLU A 15 8.61 6.18 -18.59
C GLU A 15 7.69 5.98 -17.39
N GLU A 16 7.76 4.81 -16.75
CA GLU A 16 6.98 4.54 -15.55
C GLU A 16 7.46 5.41 -14.38
N ALA A 17 8.77 5.56 -14.17
CA ALA A 17 9.30 6.44 -13.15
C ALA A 17 8.86 7.91 -13.37
N GLN A 18 8.86 8.38 -14.61
CA GLN A 18 8.35 9.71 -14.97
C GLN A 18 6.86 9.85 -14.65
N HIS A 19 6.06 8.83 -14.96
CA HIS A 19 4.63 8.84 -14.63
C HIS A 19 4.37 9.01 -13.13
N TYR A 20 5.15 8.33 -12.28
CA TYR A 20 5.05 8.51 -10.82
C TYR A 20 5.41 9.94 -10.39
N ILE A 21 6.47 10.52 -10.96
CA ILE A 21 6.86 11.91 -10.67
C ILE A 21 5.76 12.88 -11.12
N GLU A 22 5.19 12.70 -12.30
CA GLU A 22 4.08 13.54 -12.76
C GLU A 22 2.87 13.50 -11.82
N ILE A 23 2.52 12.33 -11.29
CA ILE A 23 1.44 12.20 -10.30
C ILE A 23 1.78 13.04 -9.06
N VAL A 24 3.01 12.91 -8.54
CA VAL A 24 3.45 13.64 -7.34
C VAL A 24 3.45 15.16 -7.59
N GLU A 25 3.97 15.62 -8.72
CA GLU A 25 4.02 17.03 -9.07
C GLU A 25 2.60 17.61 -9.24
N LYS A 26 1.73 16.92 -9.99
CA LYS A 26 0.32 17.30 -10.17
C LYS A 26 -0.42 17.36 -8.84
N ALA A 27 -0.24 16.36 -7.98
CA ALA A 27 -0.84 16.35 -6.64
C ALA A 27 -0.33 17.54 -5.81
N THR A 28 0.98 17.77 -5.77
CA THR A 28 1.61 18.83 -4.98
C THR A 28 1.16 20.23 -5.42
N LEU A 29 1.11 20.49 -6.74
CA LEU A 29 0.69 21.79 -7.28
C LEU A 29 -0.77 22.13 -6.95
N ASN A 30 -1.64 21.11 -7.00
CA ASN A 30 -3.08 21.29 -6.85
C ASN A 30 -3.58 21.12 -5.41
N PHE A 31 -2.82 20.47 -4.54
CA PHE A 31 -3.26 20.15 -3.19
C PHE A 31 -3.42 21.41 -2.33
N ARG A 32 -4.51 21.45 -1.56
CA ARG A 32 -4.79 22.46 -0.54
C ARG A 32 -5.31 21.73 0.69
N GLY A 33 -4.54 21.74 1.77
CA GLY A 33 -4.85 20.97 2.97
C GLY A 33 -3.65 20.89 3.91
N GLN A 34 -3.68 19.90 4.81
CA GLN A 34 -2.57 19.67 5.73
C GLN A 34 -1.45 18.90 5.02
N ALA A 35 -0.21 19.35 5.18
CA ALA A 35 0.93 18.82 4.44
C ALA A 35 1.21 17.32 4.73
N ASP A 36 0.87 16.85 5.93
CA ASP A 36 0.97 15.45 6.32
C ASP A 36 0.02 14.55 5.51
N GLU A 37 -1.14 15.05 5.10
CA GLU A 37 -2.04 14.28 4.23
C GLU A 37 -1.44 14.07 2.84
N LEU A 38 -0.79 15.08 2.29
CA LEU A 38 -0.06 14.98 1.01
C LEU A 38 1.13 14.03 1.13
N GLU A 39 1.94 14.17 2.19
CA GLU A 39 3.08 13.29 2.46
C GLU A 39 2.63 11.83 2.56
N ASN A 40 1.56 11.55 3.31
CA ASN A 40 1.04 10.20 3.46
C ASN A 40 0.46 9.66 2.14
N ALA A 41 -0.19 10.50 1.32
CA ALA A 41 -0.68 10.09 0.02
C ALA A 41 0.49 9.71 -0.91
N ILE A 42 1.53 10.54 -1.00
CA ILE A 42 2.75 10.23 -1.76
C ILE A 42 3.41 8.95 -1.22
N GLY A 43 3.47 8.79 0.11
CA GLY A 43 3.92 7.56 0.74
C GLY A 43 3.13 6.33 0.30
N MET A 44 1.80 6.43 0.23
CA MET A 44 0.92 5.37 -0.27
C MET A 44 1.22 5.04 -1.75
N LEU A 45 1.42 6.05 -2.61
CA LEU A 45 1.79 5.85 -4.01
C LEU A 45 3.08 5.03 -4.13
N MET A 46 4.11 5.42 -3.36
CA MET A 46 5.41 4.76 -3.42
C MET A 46 5.35 3.35 -2.83
N ILE A 47 4.71 3.14 -1.67
CA ILE A 47 4.62 1.82 -1.05
C ILE A 47 3.71 0.87 -1.85
N GLY A 48 2.67 1.40 -2.51
CA GLY A 48 1.76 0.64 -3.34
C GLY A 48 2.45 -0.15 -4.44
N ARG A 49 3.46 0.43 -5.11
CA ARG A 49 4.24 -0.27 -6.15
C ARG A 49 5.03 -1.47 -5.61
N ILE A 50 5.47 -1.40 -4.35
CA ILE A 50 6.33 -2.41 -3.73
C ILE A 50 5.50 -3.56 -3.16
N TYR A 51 4.34 -3.24 -2.58
CA TYR A 51 3.54 -4.19 -1.82
C TYR A 51 2.23 -4.59 -2.50
N GLY A 52 1.75 -3.82 -3.47
CA GLY A 52 0.46 -4.01 -4.11
C GLY A 52 -0.71 -3.47 -3.27
N TRP A 53 -1.88 -3.34 -3.91
CA TRP A 53 -3.02 -2.70 -3.26
C TRP A 53 -3.63 -3.53 -2.12
N LYS A 54 -3.48 -4.87 -2.12
CA LYS A 54 -3.99 -5.70 -1.00
C LYS A 54 -3.32 -5.32 0.32
N VAL A 55 -2.04 -5.00 0.30
CA VAL A 55 -1.35 -4.53 1.51
C VAL A 55 -1.83 -3.14 1.91
N LEU A 56 -2.01 -2.23 0.95
CA LEU A 56 -2.51 -0.88 1.23
C LEU A 56 -3.85 -0.89 1.97
N VAL A 57 -4.80 -1.75 1.56
CA VAL A 57 -6.11 -1.84 2.20
C VAL A 57 -6.10 -2.53 3.58
N ILE A 58 -5.00 -3.20 3.95
CA ILE A 58 -4.78 -3.69 5.31
C ILE A 58 -4.24 -2.57 6.20
N VAL A 59 -3.33 -1.74 5.66
CA VAL A 59 -2.66 -0.65 6.40
C VAL A 59 -3.61 0.53 6.62
N HIS A 60 -4.39 0.89 5.60
CA HIS A 60 -5.28 2.04 5.64
C HIS A 60 -6.74 1.62 5.51
N ASN A 61 -7.61 2.29 6.27
CA ASN A 61 -9.04 2.10 6.13
C ASN A 61 -9.55 2.69 4.79
N LYS A 62 -10.77 2.29 4.39
CA LYS A 62 -11.40 2.73 3.12
C LYS A 62 -11.49 4.25 2.98
N ARG A 63 -11.75 4.99 4.08
CA ARG A 63 -11.86 6.46 4.04
C ARG A 63 -10.51 7.09 3.73
N THR A 64 -9.45 6.61 4.37
CA THR A 64 -8.07 7.07 4.14
C THR A 64 -7.62 6.78 2.73
N ILE A 65 -7.85 5.56 2.21
CA ILE A 65 -7.53 5.21 0.83
C ILE A 65 -8.22 6.16 -0.15
N LYS A 66 -9.54 6.36 -0.03
CA LYS A 66 -10.30 7.24 -0.93
C LYS A 66 -9.77 8.67 -0.90
N LYS A 67 -9.45 9.19 0.29
CA LYS A 67 -8.85 10.52 0.44
C LYS A 67 -7.52 10.62 -0.30
N TYR A 68 -6.64 9.62 -0.17
CA TYR A 68 -5.33 9.64 -0.84
C TYR A 68 -5.45 9.44 -2.35
N GLU A 69 -6.39 8.61 -2.81
CA GLU A 69 -6.75 8.49 -4.23
C GLU A 69 -7.21 9.83 -4.80
N GLU A 70 -8.04 10.57 -4.08
CA GLU A 70 -8.49 11.91 -4.48
C GLU A 70 -7.34 12.93 -4.54
N ILE A 71 -6.43 12.92 -3.56
CA ILE A 71 -5.25 13.80 -3.54
C ILE A 71 -4.32 13.52 -4.73
N LEU A 72 -4.11 12.25 -5.06
CA LEU A 72 -3.17 11.83 -6.11
C LEU A 72 -3.82 11.79 -7.50
N GLY A 73 -5.15 11.76 -7.60
CA GLY A 73 -5.86 11.57 -8.85
C GLY A 73 -5.67 10.17 -9.46
N ILE A 74 -5.61 9.12 -8.63
CA ILE A 74 -5.40 7.73 -9.06
C ILE A 74 -6.49 6.79 -8.53
N ASN A 75 -6.52 5.57 -9.06
CA ASN A 75 -7.19 4.44 -8.44
C ASN A 75 -6.15 3.37 -8.07
N ILE A 76 -6.05 2.95 -6.80
CA ILE A 76 -4.99 2.02 -6.36
C ILE A 76 -5.13 0.63 -6.97
N ARG A 77 -6.35 0.21 -7.35
CA ARG A 77 -6.59 -1.11 -7.95
C ARG A 77 -6.28 -1.15 -9.44
N GLU A 78 -6.28 0.01 -10.08
CA GLU A 78 -5.84 0.17 -11.46
C GLU A 78 -4.33 0.43 -11.54
N MET A 79 -3.80 1.22 -10.60
CA MET A 79 -2.39 1.62 -10.54
C MET A 79 -1.46 0.47 -10.12
N PHE A 80 -1.90 -0.38 -9.19
CA PHE A 80 -1.04 -1.41 -8.60
C PHE A 80 -1.59 -2.82 -8.83
N PRO A 81 -0.71 -3.83 -8.92
CA PRO A 81 -1.15 -5.22 -8.85
C PRO A 81 -1.74 -5.53 -7.47
N PRO A 82 -2.54 -6.60 -7.34
CA PRO A 82 -3.03 -7.06 -6.04
C PRO A 82 -1.89 -7.34 -5.05
N GLU A 83 -0.80 -7.94 -5.53
CA GLU A 83 0.39 -8.28 -4.75
C GLU A 83 1.60 -7.73 -5.47
N GLY A 84 2.35 -6.87 -4.76
CA GLY A 84 3.62 -6.35 -5.25
C GLY A 84 4.80 -7.30 -4.92
N PRO A 85 6.00 -6.97 -5.41
CA PRO A 85 7.21 -7.77 -5.23
C PRO A 85 7.52 -8.17 -3.77
N LEU A 86 7.14 -7.33 -2.80
CA LEU A 86 7.39 -7.57 -1.37
C LEU A 86 6.11 -7.76 -0.56
N ALA A 87 4.98 -8.10 -1.19
CA ALA A 87 3.71 -8.33 -0.49
C ALA A 87 3.86 -9.36 0.66
N HIS A 88 4.64 -10.42 0.44
CA HIS A 88 4.93 -11.47 1.44
C HIS A 88 5.67 -10.96 2.67
N ARG A 89 6.33 -9.80 2.63
CA ARG A 89 6.96 -9.21 3.82
C ARG A 89 5.94 -8.58 4.77
N SER A 90 4.75 -8.23 4.30
CA SER A 90 3.69 -7.72 5.16
C SER A 90 3.09 -8.84 6.01
N LEU A 91 3.25 -8.73 7.33
CA LEU A 91 2.72 -9.70 8.27
C LEU A 91 1.19 -9.69 8.31
N GLY A 92 0.59 -8.50 8.24
CA GLY A 92 -0.86 -8.37 8.08
C GLY A 92 -1.36 -9.06 6.81
N TYR A 93 -0.59 -8.97 5.71
CA TYR A 93 -0.90 -9.67 4.47
C TYR A 93 -0.76 -11.18 4.58
N LYS A 94 0.34 -11.68 5.17
CA LYS A 94 0.54 -13.10 5.47
C LYS A 94 -0.59 -13.69 6.29
N VAL A 95 -1.03 -12.96 7.32
CA VAL A 95 -2.18 -13.39 8.13
C VAL A 95 -3.45 -13.34 7.28
N ALA A 96 -3.67 -12.29 6.50
CA ALA A 96 -4.88 -12.18 5.67
C ALA A 96 -4.99 -13.23 4.58
N SER A 97 -3.86 -13.67 4.00
CA SER A 97 -3.81 -14.65 2.92
C SER A 97 -4.03 -16.09 3.37
N THR A 98 -3.92 -16.39 4.67
CA THR A 98 -4.23 -17.72 5.22
C THR A 98 -5.72 -17.94 5.45
N PHE A 99 -6.54 -16.87 5.50
CA PHE A 99 -7.99 -16.97 5.63
C PHE A 99 -8.66 -17.10 4.26
N SER A 100 -9.74 -17.88 4.20
CA SER A 100 -10.54 -18.06 2.99
C SER A 100 -11.24 -16.78 2.50
N ASN A 101 -11.35 -15.75 3.36
CA ASN A 101 -11.97 -14.48 3.01
C ASN A 101 -11.11 -13.30 3.46
N PHE A 102 -10.31 -12.79 2.52
CA PHE A 102 -9.45 -11.62 2.68
C PHE A 102 -10.21 -10.38 3.21
N TRP A 103 -11.42 -10.11 2.71
CA TRP A 103 -12.18 -8.91 3.07
C TRP A 103 -12.70 -8.95 4.51
N LYS A 104 -12.94 -10.13 5.07
CA LYS A 104 -13.27 -10.29 6.50
C LYS A 104 -12.08 -9.95 7.40
N VAL A 105 -10.85 -10.14 6.93
CA VAL A 105 -9.64 -9.72 7.67
C VAL A 105 -9.47 -8.21 7.61
N VAL A 106 -9.63 -7.62 6.42
CA VAL A 106 -9.52 -6.16 6.20
C VAL A 106 -10.58 -5.37 6.98
N SER A 107 -11.82 -5.86 7.02
CA SER A 107 -12.91 -5.25 7.79
C SER A 107 -12.76 -5.40 9.31
N GLY A 108 -11.89 -6.31 9.77
CA GLY A 108 -11.73 -6.63 11.18
C GLY A 108 -12.77 -7.61 11.73
N ASP A 109 -13.58 -8.23 10.85
CA ASP A 109 -14.57 -9.25 11.23
C ASP A 109 -13.91 -10.53 11.78
N ILE A 110 -12.65 -10.79 11.43
CA ILE A 110 -11.84 -11.86 11.99
C ILE A 110 -11.00 -11.30 13.14
N LYS A 111 -11.25 -11.79 14.36
CA LYS A 111 -10.42 -11.50 15.52
C LYS A 111 -9.07 -12.19 15.35
N ILE A 112 -8.05 -11.42 15.01
CA ILE A 112 -6.66 -11.86 15.09
C ILE A 112 -6.22 -11.68 16.55
N GLU A 113 -6.08 -12.79 17.27
CA GLU A 113 -5.50 -12.78 18.62
C GLU A 113 -4.10 -12.16 18.58
N LYS A 114 -3.76 -11.34 19.58
CA LYS A 114 -2.43 -10.70 19.73
C LYS A 114 -1.98 -9.78 18.57
N ARG A 115 -2.92 -9.14 17.84
CA ARG A 115 -2.65 -8.18 16.74
C ARG A 115 -1.55 -7.12 17.03
N ARG A 116 -1.36 -6.73 18.30
CA ARG A 116 -0.34 -5.75 18.73
C ARG A 116 1.04 -6.35 19.06
N GLU A 117 1.11 -7.64 19.36
CA GLU A 117 2.37 -8.34 19.71
C GLU A 117 3.10 -8.81 18.45
N ILE A 118 2.35 -9.00 17.36
CA ILE A 118 2.81 -9.42 16.03
C ILE A 118 3.84 -8.42 15.42
N SER A 119 3.90 -7.17 15.88
CA SER A 119 4.81 -6.13 15.37
C SER A 119 6.23 -6.13 15.97
N LEU A 120 6.58 -7.09 16.84
CA LEU A 120 7.82 -7.04 17.65
C LEU A 120 8.77 -8.25 17.52
N GLU A 121 8.53 -9.19 16.61
CA GLU A 121 9.42 -10.35 16.37
C GLU A 121 10.07 -10.34 14.97
#